data_AF-A0A5E4QYQ4-F1
#
_entry.id   AF-A0A5E4QYQ4-F1
#
_cell.length_a   1.000
_cell.length_b   1.000
_cell.length_c   1.000
_cell.angle_alpha   90.00
_cell.angle_beta   90.00
_cell.angle_gamma   90.00
#
_symmetry.space_group_name_H-M   'P 1'
#
loop_
_entity.id
_entity.type
_entity.pdbx_description
1 polymer ?
#
loop_
_entity_poly.entity_id
_entity_poly.type
_entity_poly.pdbx_seq_one_letter_code
_entity_poly.pdbx_strand_id
1 'polypeptide(L)'
;MVTFTVPFETMSTNSSSLVAESEAETKSLDPNTFEQMALVVPVMEFRDRFFDVRGKHLSEARHWSAPEVFGPRAHFSTSPPPASLLVRDVKRRDEGVYRCRIDFRNTQTTSFRYNLTVVVPPEKPVVVDRWGRVINTTTLGPHEEGEDVLLTCRVLGGRPEPSVRWLVNGVLVDDEYEHNTGDVIENRLVWASIRRADYAAVFTCQAANSHLMPPKEVSLVLDMF
;
A
#
# COMPACT_ATOMS: atom_id res chain seq x y z
N MET A 1 10.25 -2.20 -4.68
CA MET A 1 11.52 -2.00 -3.95
C MET A 1 11.22 -1.06 -2.79
N VAL A 2 11.71 -1.35 -1.58
CA VAL A 2 11.52 -0.48 -0.40
C VAL A 2 12.87 -0.10 0.19
N THR A 3 12.98 1.16 0.60
CA THR A 3 14.18 1.73 1.20
C THR A 3 13.84 2.21 2.61
N PHE A 4 14.57 1.71 3.61
CA PHE A 4 14.53 2.21 4.98
C PHE A 4 15.66 3.21 5.17
N THR A 5 15.35 4.49 5.36
CA THR A 5 16.33 5.59 5.52
C THR A 5 16.35 6.10 6.96
N VAL A 6 17.55 6.36 7.49
CA VAL A 6 17.75 6.95 8.84
C VAL A 6 18.47 8.30 8.67
N PRO A 7 17.95 9.48 9.05
CA PRO A 7 16.82 9.74 9.96
C PRO A 7 15.53 10.29 9.30
N PHE A 8 15.37 10.22 7.98
CA PHE A 8 14.23 10.85 7.25
C PHE A 8 13.35 9.85 6.48
N GLU A 9 12.10 10.27 6.24
CA GLU A 9 10.96 9.57 5.62
C GLU A 9 11.29 8.82 4.32
N THR A 10 10.55 7.74 4.11
CA THR A 10 10.78 6.70 3.10
C THR A 10 10.22 7.07 1.73
N MET A 11 10.96 6.76 0.66
CA MET A 11 10.46 6.79 -0.71
C MET A 11 10.09 5.38 -1.19
N SER A 12 8.84 5.22 -1.63
CA SER A 12 8.30 4.00 -2.22
C SER A 12 8.69 3.87 -3.70
N THR A 13 8.99 2.65 -4.18
CA THR A 13 9.13 2.38 -5.62
C THR A 13 8.58 1.02 -6.05
N ASN A 14 8.03 1.02 -7.27
CA ASN A 14 7.16 0.00 -7.84
C ASN A 14 7.94 -0.99 -8.71
N SER A 15 7.95 -2.29 -8.38
CA SER A 15 8.54 -3.31 -9.29
C SER A 15 8.07 -4.75 -9.06
N SER A 16 6.94 -4.95 -8.40
CA SER A 16 6.30 -6.26 -8.21
C SER A 16 4.80 -6.02 -8.04
N SER A 17 3.96 -7.05 -8.19
CA SER A 17 2.52 -6.98 -7.93
C SER A 17 2.13 -6.56 -6.50
N LEU A 18 3.12 -6.27 -5.66
CA LEU A 18 3.05 -5.81 -4.28
C LEU A 18 3.85 -4.52 -4.15
N VAL A 19 3.26 -3.53 -3.48
CA VAL A 19 3.93 -2.31 -3.03
C VAL A 19 4.11 -2.42 -1.52
N ALA A 20 5.05 -1.70 -0.93
CA ALA A 20 5.17 -1.65 0.51
C ALA A 20 5.65 -0.27 0.95
N GLU A 21 5.21 0.13 2.14
CA GLU A 21 5.58 1.38 2.81
C GLU A 21 6.19 1.07 4.16
N SER A 22 7.11 1.92 4.59
CA SER A 22 7.72 1.85 5.90
C SER A 22 7.55 3.16 6.64
N GLU A 23 6.83 3.14 7.76
CA GLU A 23 6.67 4.32 8.62
C GLU A 23 7.65 4.24 9.78
N ALA A 24 8.42 5.32 10.03
CA ALA A 24 9.37 5.39 11.14
C ALA A 24 8.75 6.04 12.38
N GLU A 25 9.01 5.49 13.57
CA GLU A 25 8.73 6.21 14.82
C GLU A 25 9.60 7.49 14.89
N THR A 26 8.97 8.67 14.95
CA THR A 26 9.64 9.98 14.89
C THR A 26 10.60 10.19 16.06
N LYS A 27 11.90 9.97 15.82
CA LYS A 27 13.00 10.43 16.68
C LYS A 27 14.07 11.06 15.80
N SER A 28 14.33 12.36 16.00
CA SER A 28 15.41 13.06 15.30
C SER A 28 16.77 12.62 15.86
N LEU A 29 17.73 12.39 14.97
CA LEU A 29 19.15 12.32 15.31
C LEU A 29 19.85 13.57 14.81
N ASP A 30 20.81 14.05 15.59
CA ASP A 30 21.68 15.16 15.20
C ASP A 30 22.49 14.77 13.94
N PRO A 31 22.49 15.60 12.88
CA PRO A 31 23.24 15.33 11.64
C PRO A 31 24.76 15.22 11.81
N ASN A 32 25.34 15.59 12.96
CA ASN A 32 26.77 15.39 13.25
C ASN A 32 27.12 13.98 13.80
N THR A 33 26.15 13.11 13.98
CA THR A 33 26.35 11.80 14.67
C THR A 33 26.84 10.67 13.74
N PHE A 34 27.08 10.93 12.45
CA PHE A 34 27.46 9.90 11.46
C PHE A 34 28.87 9.32 11.66
N GLU A 35 29.80 10.04 12.27
CA GLU A 35 31.18 9.57 12.46
C GLU A 35 31.35 8.58 13.63
N GLN A 36 30.31 8.33 14.42
CA GLN A 36 30.36 7.46 15.61
C GLN A 36 29.49 6.21 15.52
N MET A 37 28.83 5.98 14.37
CA MET A 37 27.93 4.85 14.15
C MET A 37 28.72 3.53 14.06
N ALA A 38 28.47 2.62 15.00
CA ALA A 38 29.23 1.37 15.10
C ALA A 38 28.49 0.13 14.55
N LEU A 39 27.15 0.16 14.51
CA LEU A 39 26.32 -1.00 14.19
C LEU A 39 24.99 -0.57 13.58
N VAL A 40 24.51 -1.22 12.52
CA VAL A 40 23.11 -1.08 12.05
C VAL A 40 22.47 -2.44 11.96
N VAL A 41 21.33 -2.62 12.64
CA VAL A 41 20.76 -3.95 12.86
C VAL A 41 19.32 -3.92 12.38
N PRO A 42 19.01 -4.39 11.15
CA PRO A 42 17.63 -4.61 10.76
C PRO A 42 17.10 -5.87 11.46
N VAL A 43 16.41 -5.67 12.59
CA VAL A 43 15.80 -6.78 13.33
C VAL A 43 14.34 -6.90 12.91
N MET A 44 14.00 -7.99 12.24
CA MET A 44 12.67 -8.58 12.34
C MET A 44 12.71 -9.38 13.65
N GLU A 45 11.98 -8.94 14.69
CA GLU A 45 12.02 -9.53 16.03
C GLU A 45 11.90 -11.06 15.92
N PHE A 46 13.01 -11.78 16.16
CA PHE A 46 13.14 -13.20 16.57
C PHE A 46 14.55 -13.81 16.36
N ARG A 47 15.53 -13.15 15.70
CA ARG A 47 16.92 -13.68 15.63
C ARG A 47 18.02 -12.59 15.65
N ASP A 48 18.95 -12.69 16.61
CA ASP A 48 20.18 -11.89 16.75
C ASP A 48 21.05 -11.87 15.47
N ARG A 49 21.07 -10.76 14.71
CA ARG A 49 21.95 -10.60 13.52
C ARG A 49 22.35 -9.13 13.34
N PHE A 50 23.65 -8.82 13.22
CA PHE A 50 24.20 -7.45 13.31
C PHE A 50 25.16 -7.10 12.14
N PHE A 51 25.18 -5.83 11.68
CA PHE A 51 26.19 -5.27 10.77
C PHE A 51 27.24 -4.49 11.58
N ASP A 52 28.48 -5.00 11.68
CA ASP A 52 29.54 -4.47 12.56
C ASP A 52 30.66 -3.75 11.80
N VAL A 53 30.88 -2.48 12.16
CA VAL A 53 31.90 -1.59 11.59
C VAL A 53 32.98 -1.24 12.62
N ARG A 54 32.96 -1.83 13.83
CA ARG A 54 33.91 -1.48 14.90
C ARG A 54 35.35 -1.76 14.45
N GLY A 55 36.14 -0.69 14.35
CA GLY A 55 37.57 -0.74 14.05
C GLY A 55 37.93 -0.87 12.57
N LYS A 56 36.97 -0.66 11.65
CA LYS A 56 37.18 -0.78 10.20
C LYS A 56 36.59 0.41 9.45
N HIS A 57 37.07 0.66 8.22
CA HIS A 57 36.46 1.67 7.36
C HIS A 57 35.04 1.23 6.94
N LEU A 58 34.14 2.16 6.67
CA LEU A 58 32.73 1.87 6.35
C LEU A 58 32.57 0.95 5.12
N SER A 59 33.54 1.00 4.19
CA SER A 59 33.62 0.12 3.01
C SER A 59 34.03 -1.33 3.32
N GLU A 60 34.61 -1.58 4.50
CA GLU A 60 35.07 -2.90 4.96
C GLU A 60 34.06 -3.57 5.90
N ALA A 61 32.94 -2.90 6.16
CA ALA A 61 31.86 -3.40 6.97
C ALA A 61 31.24 -4.64 6.32
N ARG A 62 31.08 -5.70 7.12
CA ARG A 62 30.59 -6.98 6.63
C ARG A 62 29.09 -6.92 6.44
N HIS A 63 28.67 -6.76 5.19
CA HIS A 63 27.28 -6.75 4.75
C HIS A 63 26.59 -8.07 5.04
N TRP A 64 25.95 -8.20 6.20
CA TRP A 64 25.11 -9.35 6.50
C TRP A 64 23.65 -9.00 6.28
N SER A 65 23.18 -9.09 5.04
CA SER A 65 21.76 -9.28 4.78
C SER A 65 21.39 -10.63 5.37
N ALA A 66 20.42 -10.71 6.29
CA ALA A 66 19.99 -11.98 6.88
C ALA A 66 19.68 -13.01 5.75
N PRO A 67 20.59 -13.94 5.41
CA PRO A 67 20.49 -14.70 4.15
C PRO A 67 19.31 -15.66 4.20
N GLU A 68 18.99 -16.13 5.40
CA GLU A 68 17.84 -16.98 5.71
C GLU A 68 16.49 -16.27 5.54
N VAL A 69 16.44 -14.93 5.65
CA VAL A 69 15.19 -14.15 5.62
C VAL A 69 15.01 -13.46 4.26
N PHE A 70 16.00 -12.66 3.85
CA PHE A 70 15.95 -11.90 2.60
C PHE A 70 16.74 -12.55 1.46
N GLY A 71 17.70 -13.42 1.77
CA GLY A 71 18.65 -13.93 0.78
C GLY A 71 19.42 -12.78 0.12
N PRO A 72 19.61 -12.80 -1.21
CA PRO A 72 20.35 -11.76 -1.93
C PRO A 72 19.55 -10.47 -2.16
N ARG A 73 18.29 -10.40 -1.70
CA ARG A 73 17.37 -9.29 -2.02
C ARG A 73 17.58 -8.03 -1.19
N ALA A 74 18.26 -8.13 -0.05
CA ALA A 74 18.47 -7.01 0.86
C ALA A 74 19.90 -6.47 0.76
N HIS A 75 20.04 -5.15 0.65
CA HIS A 75 21.31 -4.45 0.56
C HIS A 75 21.33 -3.20 1.45
N PHE A 76 22.14 -3.21 2.50
CA PHE A 76 22.51 -2.01 3.24
C PHE A 76 23.51 -1.14 2.46
N SER A 77 23.16 0.13 2.21
CA SER A 77 24.05 1.13 1.61
C SER A 77 24.28 2.27 2.58
N THR A 78 25.52 2.75 2.65
CA THR A 78 25.90 3.93 3.45
C THR A 78 26.24 5.14 2.60
N SER A 79 26.24 4.98 1.27
CA SER A 79 26.56 6.03 0.31
C SER A 79 25.51 6.06 -0.82
N PRO A 80 24.95 7.24 -1.15
CA PRO A 80 25.11 8.51 -0.44
C PRO A 80 24.43 8.47 0.96
N PRO A 81 24.85 9.32 1.93
CA PRO A 81 24.10 9.52 3.15
C PRO A 81 22.66 10.00 2.84
N PRO A 82 21.64 9.59 3.60
CA PRO A 82 21.69 8.73 4.80
C PRO A 82 21.93 7.25 4.53
N ALA A 83 22.44 6.53 5.54
CA ALA A 83 22.52 5.08 5.48
C ALA A 83 21.14 4.46 5.36
N SER A 84 21.00 3.46 4.49
CA SER A 84 19.71 2.87 4.14
C SER A 84 19.77 1.37 3.92
N LEU A 85 18.71 0.67 4.31
CA LEU A 85 18.50 -0.72 3.92
C LEU A 85 17.57 -0.77 2.71
N LEU A 86 18.05 -1.33 1.61
CA LEU A 86 17.28 -1.55 0.40
C LEU A 86 16.78 -3.00 0.34
N VAL A 87 15.48 -3.21 0.21
CA VAL A 87 14.90 -4.55 -0.01
C VAL A 87 14.24 -4.60 -1.38
N ARG A 88 14.75 -5.48 -2.24
CA ARG A 88 14.21 -5.76 -3.58
C ARG A 88 13.20 -6.89 -3.53
N ASP A 89 12.29 -6.92 -4.51
CA ASP A 89 11.29 -8.00 -4.68
C ASP A 89 10.57 -8.31 -3.36
N VAL A 90 9.85 -7.31 -2.82
CA VAL A 90 9.21 -7.42 -1.50
C VAL A 90 8.10 -8.47 -1.53
N LYS A 91 8.07 -9.31 -0.50
CA LYS A 91 7.13 -10.43 -0.36
C LYS A 91 6.22 -10.18 0.82
N ARG A 92 5.03 -10.80 0.82
CA ARG A 92 4.07 -10.70 1.94
C ARG A 92 4.69 -11.06 3.29
N ARG A 93 5.59 -12.05 3.32
CA ARG A 93 6.32 -12.47 4.53
C ARG A 93 7.35 -11.47 5.04
N ASP A 94 7.70 -10.46 4.24
CA ASP A 94 8.62 -9.42 4.66
C ASP A 94 7.89 -8.40 5.57
N GLU A 95 6.55 -8.38 5.60
CA GLU A 95 5.75 -7.50 6.46
C GLU A 95 6.10 -7.66 7.95
N GLY A 96 6.15 -6.54 8.66
CA GLY A 96 6.40 -6.53 10.11
C GLY A 96 7.21 -5.34 10.58
N VAL A 97 7.58 -5.35 11.85
CA VAL A 97 8.37 -4.28 12.47
C VAL A 97 9.85 -4.55 12.30
N TYR A 98 10.54 -3.59 11.68
CA TYR A 98 11.97 -3.55 11.49
C TYR A 98 12.58 -2.59 12.49
N ARG A 99 13.45 -3.10 13.34
CA ARG A 99 14.26 -2.23 14.21
C ARG A 99 15.51 -1.80 13.44
N CYS A 100 15.95 -0.56 13.59
CA CYS A 100 17.29 -0.10 13.23
C CYS A 100 17.98 0.34 14.53
N ARG A 101 18.94 -0.45 15.00
CA ARG A 101 19.73 -0.13 16.20
C ARG A 101 21.06 0.50 15.78
N ILE A 102 21.40 1.63 16.38
CA ILE A 102 22.68 2.33 16.22
C ILE A 102 23.40 2.35 17.56
N ASP A 103 24.53 1.66 17.64
CA ASP A 103 25.43 1.72 18.79
C ASP A 103 26.50 2.80 18.58
N PHE A 104 26.76 3.61 19.60
CA PHE A 104 27.80 4.63 19.61
C PHE A 104 28.90 4.24 20.60
N ARG A 105 30.13 4.75 20.40
CA ARG A 105 31.27 4.43 21.29
C ARG A 105 31.10 5.02 22.70
N ASN A 106 30.62 6.25 22.79
CA ASN A 106 30.65 7.06 24.02
C ASN A 106 29.26 7.53 24.47
N THR A 107 28.21 7.18 23.74
CA THR A 107 26.83 7.60 24.01
C THR A 107 25.89 6.41 23.97
N GLN A 108 24.66 6.61 24.45
CA GLN A 108 23.66 5.55 24.54
C GLN A 108 23.24 5.08 23.14
N THR A 109 23.07 3.76 22.99
CA THR A 109 22.46 3.14 21.81
C THR A 109 21.12 3.78 21.47
N THR A 110 20.99 4.25 20.23
CA THR A 110 19.71 4.73 19.71
C THR A 110 19.05 3.64 18.89
N SER A 111 17.72 3.58 18.91
CA SER A 111 16.96 2.62 18.13
C SER A 111 15.76 3.27 17.47
N PHE A 112 15.57 2.95 16.20
CA PHE A 112 14.40 3.29 15.40
C PHE A 112 13.59 2.04 15.14
N ARG A 113 12.29 2.21 14.98
CA ARG A 113 11.38 1.16 14.52
C ARG A 113 10.73 1.65 13.25
N TYR A 114 10.65 0.77 12.27
CA TYR A 114 9.99 0.96 11.00
C TYR A 114 8.92 -0.10 10.88
N ASN A 115 7.67 0.30 10.68
CA ASN A 115 6.61 -0.65 10.39
C ASN A 115 6.51 -0.84 8.88
N LEU A 116 6.90 -2.01 8.37
CA LEU A 116 6.75 -2.34 6.96
C LEU A 116 5.37 -2.96 6.73
N THR A 117 4.51 -2.25 6.01
CA THR A 117 3.21 -2.76 5.55
C THR A 117 3.31 -3.19 4.09
N VAL A 118 2.90 -4.42 3.78
CA VAL A 118 2.85 -4.90 2.39
C VAL A 118 1.46 -4.67 1.82
N VAL A 119 1.41 -3.83 0.80
CA VAL A 119 0.21 -3.47 0.04
C VAL A 119 -0.03 -4.49 -1.08
N VAL A 120 -1.16 -5.18 -1.00
CA VAL A 120 -1.70 -6.08 -2.01
C VAL A 120 -2.87 -5.35 -2.69
N PRO A 121 -2.84 -5.06 -4.00
CA PRO A 121 -3.99 -4.46 -4.67
C PRO A 121 -5.23 -5.37 -4.61
N PRO A 122 -6.44 -4.78 -4.54
CA PRO A 122 -7.66 -5.54 -4.74
C PRO A 122 -7.78 -6.03 -6.19
N GLU A 123 -8.66 -7.00 -6.41
CA GLU A 123 -9.08 -7.39 -7.75
C GLU A 123 -9.88 -6.27 -8.44
N LYS A 124 -10.06 -6.38 -9.77
CA LYS A 124 -10.86 -5.41 -10.51
C LYS A 124 -12.32 -5.47 -10.03
N PRO A 125 -12.95 -4.33 -9.71
CA PRO A 125 -14.34 -4.33 -9.27
C PRO A 125 -15.28 -4.93 -10.30
N VAL A 126 -16.29 -5.65 -9.83
CA VAL A 126 -17.35 -6.25 -10.63
C VAL A 126 -18.66 -5.59 -10.24
N VAL A 127 -19.37 -4.99 -11.21
CA VAL A 127 -20.69 -4.41 -10.97
C VAL A 127 -21.76 -5.42 -11.34
N VAL A 128 -22.73 -5.59 -10.44
CA VAL A 128 -23.93 -6.38 -10.69
C VAL A 128 -25.17 -5.51 -10.60
N ASP A 129 -26.19 -5.88 -11.39
CA ASP A 129 -27.49 -5.20 -11.40
C ASP A 129 -28.38 -5.65 -10.23
N ARG A 130 -29.62 -5.14 -10.21
CA ARG A 130 -30.63 -5.47 -9.19
C ARG A 130 -31.00 -6.93 -9.07
N TRP A 131 -30.74 -7.73 -10.11
CA TRP A 131 -31.00 -9.18 -10.14
C TRP A 131 -29.73 -9.99 -9.83
N GLY A 132 -28.62 -9.32 -9.49
CA GLY A 132 -27.34 -9.96 -9.22
C GLY A 132 -26.59 -10.40 -10.48
N ARG A 133 -26.98 -9.94 -11.67
CA ARG A 133 -26.31 -10.30 -12.92
C ARG A 133 -25.13 -9.36 -13.14
N VAL A 134 -24.00 -9.92 -13.54
CA VAL A 134 -22.80 -9.13 -13.85
C VAL A 134 -23.01 -8.29 -15.11
N ILE A 135 -22.72 -7.00 -15.01
CA ILE A 135 -22.73 -6.07 -16.13
C ILE A 135 -21.36 -6.10 -16.79
N ASN A 136 -21.24 -6.86 -17.88
CA ASN A 136 -19.99 -7.01 -18.64
C ASN A 136 -19.78 -5.92 -19.71
N THR A 137 -20.78 -5.05 -19.91
CA THR A 137 -20.77 -3.97 -20.89
C THR A 137 -20.37 -2.64 -20.25
N THR A 138 -19.97 -1.66 -21.06
CA THR A 138 -19.76 -0.27 -20.62
C THR A 138 -21.06 0.52 -20.52
N THR A 139 -22.18 -0.04 -20.99
CA THR A 139 -23.48 0.63 -21.02
C THR A 139 -24.37 0.09 -19.91
N LEU A 140 -25.02 0.99 -19.18
CA LEU A 140 -26.01 0.72 -18.15
C LEU A 140 -27.40 1.13 -18.69
N GLY A 141 -28.19 0.15 -19.08
CA GLY A 141 -29.51 0.36 -19.67
C GLY A 141 -29.69 -0.40 -20.98
N PRO A 142 -30.61 0.06 -21.85
CA PRO A 142 -31.38 1.31 -21.74
C PRO A 142 -32.42 1.32 -20.60
N HIS A 143 -32.64 2.50 -20.01
CA HIS A 143 -33.60 2.75 -18.91
C HIS A 143 -34.67 3.80 -19.29
N GLU A 144 -35.86 3.69 -18.70
CA GLU A 144 -36.91 4.71 -18.84
C GLU A 144 -36.76 5.82 -17.78
N GLU A 145 -37.21 7.04 -18.12
CA GLU A 145 -37.26 8.16 -17.17
C GLU A 145 -38.19 7.83 -15.99
N GLY A 146 -37.71 8.05 -14.76
CA GLY A 146 -38.42 7.71 -13.53
C GLY A 146 -38.12 6.30 -12.99
N GLU A 147 -37.37 5.46 -13.70
CA GLU A 147 -36.90 4.18 -13.15
C GLU A 147 -35.88 4.37 -12.03
N ASP A 148 -35.76 3.35 -11.17
CA ASP A 148 -34.70 3.27 -10.16
C ASP A 148 -33.59 2.34 -10.65
N VAL A 149 -32.35 2.83 -10.60
CA VAL A 149 -31.15 2.03 -10.87
C VAL A 149 -30.59 1.53 -9.55
N LEU A 150 -30.35 0.22 -9.48
CA LEU A 150 -29.67 -0.40 -8.35
C LEU A 150 -28.41 -1.12 -8.85
N LEU A 151 -27.26 -0.66 -8.38
CA LEU A 151 -25.95 -1.20 -8.69
C LEU A 151 -25.30 -1.72 -7.41
N THR A 152 -24.77 -2.93 -7.46
CA THR A 152 -23.89 -3.42 -6.40
C THR A 152 -22.50 -3.59 -6.98
N CYS A 153 -21.53 -2.88 -6.43
CA CYS A 153 -20.13 -3.09 -6.74
C CYS A 153 -19.54 -4.11 -5.78
N ARG A 154 -18.86 -5.13 -6.30
CA ARG A 154 -18.21 -6.19 -5.53
C ARG A 154 -16.72 -6.18 -5.80
N VAL A 155 -15.92 -6.21 -4.76
CA VAL A 155 -14.46 -6.19 -4.81
C VAL A 155 -13.92 -7.34 -3.97
N LEU A 156 -12.90 -8.03 -4.49
CA LEU A 156 -12.28 -9.17 -3.83
C LEU A 156 -10.86 -8.84 -3.36
N GLY A 157 -10.57 -9.22 -2.13
CA GLY A 157 -9.25 -9.14 -1.51
C GLY A 157 -8.74 -7.70 -1.40
N GLY A 158 -7.41 -7.59 -1.37
CA GLY A 158 -6.71 -6.34 -1.09
C GLY A 158 -6.20 -6.30 0.36
N ARG A 159 -5.01 -5.75 0.53
CA ARG A 159 -4.39 -5.51 1.84
C ARG A 159 -3.63 -4.18 1.79
N PRO A 160 -3.80 -3.24 2.73
CA PRO A 160 -4.92 -3.15 3.68
C PRO A 160 -6.30 -3.29 3.00
N GLU A 161 -7.35 -3.46 3.79
CA GLU A 161 -8.70 -3.58 3.27
C GLU A 161 -9.05 -2.38 2.36
N PRO A 162 -9.53 -2.59 1.12
CA PRO A 162 -9.89 -1.50 0.23
C PRO A 162 -11.19 -0.84 0.64
N SER A 163 -11.22 0.49 0.57
CA SER A 163 -12.48 1.25 0.50
C SER A 163 -13.15 1.06 -0.87
N VAL A 164 -14.48 0.94 -0.89
CA VAL A 164 -15.29 0.82 -2.12
C VAL A 164 -16.31 1.94 -2.16
N ARG A 165 -16.27 2.73 -3.24
CA ARG A 165 -17.08 3.95 -3.37
C ARG A 165 -17.63 4.14 -4.78
N TRP A 166 -18.74 4.84 -4.88
CA TRP A 166 -19.35 5.26 -6.14
C TRP A 166 -19.10 6.72 -6.45
N LEU A 167 -18.73 6.96 -7.70
CA LEU A 167 -18.64 8.29 -8.27
C LEU A 167 -19.61 8.39 -9.44
N VAL A 168 -20.34 9.50 -9.54
CA VAL A 168 -21.16 9.84 -10.71
C VAL A 168 -20.56 11.08 -11.34
N ASN A 169 -20.16 10.97 -12.61
CA ASN A 169 -19.46 12.05 -13.33
C ASN A 169 -18.20 12.55 -12.58
N GLY A 170 -17.51 11.65 -11.89
CA GLY A 170 -16.31 11.94 -11.10
C GLY A 170 -16.57 12.55 -9.72
N VAL A 171 -17.84 12.77 -9.34
CA VAL A 171 -18.22 13.27 -8.01
C VAL A 171 -18.58 12.09 -7.11
N LEU A 172 -18.01 12.05 -5.90
CA LEU A 172 -18.34 11.03 -4.89
C LEU A 172 -19.82 11.16 -4.50
N VAL A 173 -20.58 10.08 -4.65
CA VAL A 173 -22.01 10.03 -4.28
C VAL A 173 -22.31 9.05 -3.16
N ASP A 174 -21.46 8.03 -2.98
CA ASP A 174 -21.61 7.01 -1.95
C ASP A 174 -20.24 6.42 -1.59
N ASP A 175 -19.95 6.29 -0.30
CA ASP A 175 -18.76 5.64 0.26
C ASP A 175 -19.09 4.65 1.39
N GLU A 176 -20.35 4.25 1.51
CA GLU A 176 -20.82 3.29 2.52
C GLU A 176 -20.71 1.88 1.95
N TYR A 177 -19.78 1.08 2.49
CA TYR A 177 -19.53 -0.28 2.05
C TYR A 177 -19.66 -1.29 3.20
N GLU A 178 -20.05 -2.49 2.84
CA GLU A 178 -20.27 -3.59 3.76
C GLU A 178 -19.29 -4.73 3.49
N HIS A 179 -18.84 -5.37 4.57
CA HIS A 179 -18.06 -6.59 4.50
C HIS A 179 -19.01 -7.79 4.50
N ASN A 180 -19.02 -8.56 3.41
CA ASN A 180 -19.83 -9.76 3.31
C ASN A 180 -19.03 -11.01 3.73
N THR A 181 -19.57 -12.21 3.56
CA THR A 181 -18.84 -13.44 3.94
C THR A 181 -17.64 -13.67 3.02
N GLY A 182 -16.44 -13.88 3.59
CA GLY A 182 -15.19 -14.02 2.84
C GLY A 182 -14.46 -12.68 2.63
N ASP A 183 -13.44 -12.64 1.76
CA ASP A 183 -12.70 -11.41 1.39
C ASP A 183 -13.48 -10.55 0.37
N VAL A 184 -14.81 -10.39 0.56
CA VAL A 184 -15.70 -9.68 -0.38
C VAL A 184 -16.23 -8.39 0.25
N ILE A 185 -15.95 -7.27 -0.40
CA ILE A 185 -16.42 -5.94 0.02
C ILE A 185 -17.41 -5.43 -1.03
N GLU A 186 -18.56 -4.93 -0.55
CA GLU A 186 -19.66 -4.53 -1.41
C GLU A 186 -20.10 -3.09 -1.11
N ASN A 187 -20.38 -2.32 -2.16
CA ASN A 187 -21.07 -1.04 -2.04
C ASN A 187 -22.33 -1.06 -2.93
N ARG A 188 -23.49 -0.79 -2.33
CA ARG A 188 -24.81 -0.84 -2.96
C ARG A 188 -25.35 0.58 -3.20
N LEU A 189 -25.31 1.01 -4.46
CA LEU A 189 -25.88 2.31 -4.87
C LEU A 189 -27.32 2.15 -5.35
N VAL A 190 -28.21 2.98 -4.81
CA VAL A 190 -29.57 3.17 -5.30
C VAL A 190 -29.69 4.58 -5.88
N TRP A 191 -29.81 4.68 -7.20
CA TRP A 191 -30.07 5.93 -7.91
C TRP A 191 -31.54 6.00 -8.29
N ALA A 192 -32.33 6.68 -7.46
CA ALA A 192 -33.78 6.69 -7.57
C ALA A 192 -34.29 7.70 -8.61
N SER A 193 -35.35 7.33 -9.33
CA SER A 193 -36.09 8.18 -10.24
C SER A 193 -35.19 8.96 -11.22
N ILE A 194 -34.49 8.21 -12.09
CA ILE A 194 -33.59 8.75 -13.12
C ILE A 194 -34.29 9.83 -13.94
N ARG A 195 -33.59 10.93 -14.23
CA ARG A 195 -34.10 12.04 -15.06
C ARG A 195 -33.40 12.06 -16.41
N ARG A 196 -34.00 12.68 -17.43
CA ARG A 196 -33.29 12.94 -18.71
C ARG A 196 -31.95 13.65 -18.56
N ALA A 197 -31.79 14.46 -17.51
CA ALA A 197 -30.52 15.14 -17.21
C ALA A 197 -29.38 14.18 -16.82
N ASP A 198 -29.72 12.95 -16.43
CA ASP A 198 -28.75 11.90 -16.08
C ASP A 198 -28.29 11.11 -17.32
N TYR A 199 -28.85 11.36 -18.51
CA TYR A 199 -28.42 10.69 -19.74
C TYR A 199 -26.91 10.85 -19.96
N ALA A 200 -26.24 9.74 -20.33
CA ALA A 200 -24.79 9.65 -20.46
C ALA A 200 -23.99 9.94 -19.18
N ALA A 201 -24.64 9.98 -18.00
CA ALA A 201 -23.92 10.02 -16.74
C ALA A 201 -23.04 8.79 -16.57
N VAL A 202 -21.84 8.99 -16.02
CA VAL A 202 -20.84 7.95 -15.85
C VAL A 202 -20.81 7.50 -14.40
N PHE A 203 -21.33 6.30 -14.14
CA PHE A 203 -21.30 5.62 -12.86
C PHE A 203 -19.99 4.85 -12.73
N THR A 204 -19.14 5.23 -11.80
CA THR A 204 -17.82 4.62 -11.58
C THR A 204 -17.76 4.02 -10.19
N CYS A 205 -17.60 2.71 -10.10
CA CYS A 205 -17.21 2.08 -8.85
C CYS A 205 -15.68 2.08 -8.76
N GLN A 206 -15.17 2.52 -7.62
CA GLN A 206 -13.76 2.65 -7.36
C GLN A 206 -13.36 1.94 -6.06
N ALA A 207 -12.30 1.13 -6.14
CA ALA A 207 -11.72 0.39 -5.03
C ALA A 207 -10.29 0.88 -4.76
N ALA A 208 -10.03 1.34 -3.54
CA ALA A 208 -8.74 1.92 -3.15
C ALA A 208 -8.28 1.40 -1.78
N ASN A 209 -7.07 0.84 -1.70
CA ASN A 209 -6.49 0.31 -0.48
C ASN A 209 -5.24 1.06 0.02
N SER A 210 -4.60 1.88 -0.81
CA SER A 210 -3.41 2.66 -0.44
C SER A 210 -3.20 3.81 -1.44
N HIS A 211 -2.62 4.92 -0.98
CA HIS A 211 -2.25 6.05 -1.84
C HIS A 211 -1.06 5.76 -2.77
N LEU A 212 -0.33 4.67 -2.53
CA LEU A 212 0.83 4.27 -3.33
C LEU A 212 0.46 3.62 -4.66
N MET A 213 -0.81 3.28 -4.83
CA MET A 213 -1.32 2.60 -6.01
C MET A 213 -2.56 3.33 -6.53
N PRO A 214 -2.71 3.46 -7.86
CA PRO A 214 -3.95 3.97 -8.41
C PRO A 214 -5.09 3.00 -8.06
N PRO A 215 -6.29 3.53 -7.77
CA PRO A 215 -7.43 2.71 -7.45
C PRO A 215 -7.84 1.83 -8.64
N LYS A 216 -8.46 0.69 -8.36
CA LYS A 216 -9.09 -0.14 -9.38
C LYS A 216 -10.51 0.32 -9.59
N GLU A 217 -10.92 0.50 -10.83
CA GLU A 217 -12.24 1.03 -11.13
C GLU A 217 -12.88 0.38 -12.35
N VAL A 218 -14.20 0.54 -12.42
CA VAL A 218 -15.05 0.16 -13.53
C VAL A 218 -16.12 1.23 -13.69
N SER A 219 -16.35 1.63 -14.94
CA SER A 219 -17.28 2.70 -15.27
C SER A 219 -18.36 2.19 -16.22
N LEU A 220 -19.59 2.62 -15.97
CA LEU A 220 -20.77 2.37 -16.78
C LEU A 220 -21.37 3.71 -17.21
N VAL A 221 -21.76 3.82 -18.47
CA VAL A 221 -22.44 4.98 -19.03
C VAL A 221 -23.93 4.70 -19.06
N LEU A 222 -24.72 5.55 -18.41
CA LEU A 222 -26.17 5.44 -18.38
C LEU A 222 -26.75 5.73 -19.78
N ASP A 223 -27.54 4.77 -20.27
CA ASP A 223 -28.27 4.86 -21.52
C ASP A 223 -29.77 4.90 -21.23
N MET A 224 -30.50 5.72 -21.99
CA MET A 224 -31.93 5.96 -21.81
C MET A 224 -32.66 5.88 -23.15
N PHE A 225 -33.93 5.46 -23.12
CA PHE A 225 -34.81 5.47 -24.30
C PHE A 225 -35.23 6.87 -24.75
#